data_AF-A0A3B8P557-F1
#
_entry.id   AF-A0A3B8P557-F1
#
_cell.length_a   1.000
_cell.length_b   1.000
_cell.length_c   1.000
_cell.angle_alpha   90.00
_cell.angle_beta   90.00
_cell.angle_gamma   90.00
#
_symmetry.space_group_name_H-M   'P 1'
#
loop_
_entity.id
_entity.type
_entity.pdbx_description
1 polymer ?
#
loop_
_entity_poly.entity_id
_entity_poly.type
_entity_poly.pdbx_seq_one_letter_code
_entity_poly.pdbx_strand_id
1 'polypeptide(L)'
;MLYRRFEQLIDIFRDAPSESPPGQVWPFYLYYLRQVWPSFVALLVVGLFASLIEVAMFSYLSRIIDLAQGAPNPNFFSDHGGELIWMLVVVLLLRPVFFGLHDLLVHQTINPGMTSLIRWQNHTYVLKQSLNFFQSDFAGRIAQRIMQTGNSLRDSAVQAVDALWHVLIYAVTSLVLFAEADWRLMLPLLVWILGYIAALYYFVPRVKQRSVISSDARSKLMGRIVDGYTNIATLKLFAHTEHEQQYAREAIREQTEKTQLASRVVTSMDVVITTLNGLLVVTTTGLALWLWSQSLISVGAIALATGLVIRIVNMSGWIMWVVNGIFENIGMVQDGLQTIAQPVTVTDKPNAPALKVSRGAVHFADVDFHYGKASNVIEGLELDIRPGEKIGLIGPSGAGKSTLVNLLLRLYDVQGGRILIDGQDIAEVSQASLRAQIGMITQDTSLLHRSIRDNLLYGRPDATEAQLHEAVRRARADEF
;
A
#
# COMPACT_ATOMS: atom_id res chain seq x y z
N MET A 1 5.97 18.94 21.65
CA MET A 1 4.57 19.40 21.50
C MET A 1 4.17 19.63 20.05
N LEU A 2 5.02 20.20 19.19
CA LEU A 2 4.71 20.43 17.77
C LEU A 2 4.43 19.12 17.01
N TYR A 3 5.35 18.15 17.03
CA TYR A 3 5.21 16.85 16.34
C TYR A 3 3.92 16.11 16.73
N ARG A 4 3.63 16.02 18.03
CA ARG A 4 2.43 15.37 18.57
C ARG A 4 1.11 15.90 17.98
N ARG A 5 1.02 17.18 17.62
CA ARG A 5 -0.19 17.72 16.98
C ARG A 5 -0.39 17.16 15.56
N PHE A 6 0.69 16.98 14.80
CA PHE A 6 0.65 16.41 13.46
C PHE A 6 0.44 14.89 13.50
N GLU A 7 1.07 14.21 14.46
CA GLU A 7 0.93 12.76 14.67
C GLU A 7 -0.52 12.32 14.99
N GLN A 8 -1.36 13.23 15.50
CA GLN A 8 -2.75 12.95 15.91
C GLN A 8 -3.81 13.31 14.86
N LEU A 9 -3.42 13.83 13.70
CA LEU A 9 -4.38 14.28 12.66
C LEU A 9 -5.11 13.13 11.96
N ILE A 10 -4.55 11.92 12.00
CA ILE A 10 -5.17 10.71 11.44
C ILE A 10 -5.39 9.72 12.59
N ASP A 11 -6.66 9.36 12.81
CA ASP A 11 -7.00 8.26 13.71
C ASP A 11 -6.67 6.92 13.03
N ILE A 12 -5.67 6.22 13.57
CA ILE A 12 -5.15 4.96 13.02
C ILE A 12 -6.07 3.75 13.31
N PHE A 13 -6.95 3.85 14.31
CA PHE A 13 -7.83 2.74 14.71
C PHE A 13 -9.28 2.96 14.28
N ARG A 14 -9.52 3.94 13.41
CA ARG A 14 -10.84 4.26 12.87
C ARG A 14 -11.49 3.05 12.21
N ASP A 15 -12.76 2.84 12.54
CA ASP A 15 -13.57 1.78 11.95
C ASP A 15 -13.72 1.93 10.43
N ALA A 16 -13.74 0.79 9.75
CA ALA A 16 -13.91 0.71 8.31
C ALA A 16 -15.29 1.26 7.89
N PRO A 17 -15.37 2.18 6.90
CA PRO A 17 -16.64 2.75 6.46
C PRO A 17 -17.60 1.77 5.75
N SER A 18 -17.12 0.61 5.28
CA SER A 18 -17.97 -0.47 4.76
C SER A 18 -17.53 -1.83 5.27
N GLU A 19 -18.43 -2.82 5.20
CA GLU A 19 -18.15 -4.19 5.64
C GLU A 19 -17.05 -4.88 4.82
N SER A 20 -16.94 -4.54 3.53
CA SER A 20 -15.89 -5.05 2.63
C SER A 20 -15.14 -3.93 1.91
N PRO A 21 -13.81 -4.07 1.74
CA PRO A 21 -13.03 -3.14 0.93
C PRO A 21 -13.30 -3.39 -0.57
N PRO A 22 -13.24 -2.35 -1.42
CA PRO A 22 -13.50 -2.52 -2.86
C PRO A 22 -12.45 -3.41 -3.55
N GLY A 23 -12.89 -4.30 -4.44
CA GLY A 23 -12.01 -5.22 -5.19
C GLY A 23 -11.31 -4.62 -6.41
N GLN A 24 -11.57 -3.36 -6.75
CA GLN A 24 -10.93 -2.65 -7.86
C GLN A 24 -9.99 -1.58 -7.33
N VAL A 25 -8.87 -1.38 -8.05
CA VAL A 25 -7.80 -0.43 -7.65
C VAL A 25 -8.35 0.97 -7.38
N TRP A 26 -9.04 1.58 -8.33
CA TRP A 26 -9.46 2.98 -8.19
C TRP A 26 -10.48 3.21 -7.05
N PRO A 27 -11.56 2.42 -6.94
CA PRO A 27 -12.45 2.47 -5.77
C PRO A 27 -11.72 2.24 -4.44
N PHE A 28 -10.72 1.35 -4.41
CA PHE A 28 -9.92 1.09 -3.20
C PHE A 28 -9.06 2.30 -2.79
N TYR A 29 -8.49 3.03 -3.75
CA TYR A 29 -7.82 4.31 -3.46
C TYR A 29 -8.79 5.33 -2.88
N LEU A 30 -9.95 5.51 -3.50
CA LEU A 30 -10.96 6.46 -3.03
C LEU A 30 -11.48 6.10 -1.62
N TYR A 31 -11.62 4.80 -1.34
CA TYR A 31 -12.05 4.29 -0.03
C TYR A 31 -11.14 4.76 1.12
N TYR A 32 -9.82 4.74 0.93
CA TYR A 32 -8.88 5.20 1.94
C TYR A 32 -8.61 6.70 1.88
N LEU A 33 -8.45 7.28 0.69
CA LEU A 33 -8.19 8.71 0.53
C LEU A 33 -9.34 9.57 1.08
N ARG A 34 -10.59 9.12 0.95
CA ARG A 34 -11.74 9.82 1.53
C ARG A 34 -11.70 9.90 3.06
N GLN A 35 -11.01 8.98 3.74
CA GLN A 35 -10.91 9.00 5.21
C GLN A 35 -9.87 10.01 5.70
N VAL A 36 -8.84 10.30 4.89
CA VAL A 36 -7.70 11.17 5.22
C VAL A 36 -7.62 12.42 4.34
N TRP A 37 -8.70 12.77 3.64
CA TRP A 37 -8.75 13.88 2.70
C TRP A 37 -8.30 15.25 3.27
N PRO A 38 -8.56 15.62 4.55
CA PRO A 38 -8.15 16.92 5.06
C PRO A 38 -6.62 17.07 5.08
N SER A 39 -5.90 15.99 5.39
CA SER A 39 -4.43 15.98 5.40
C SER A 39 -3.86 16.15 4.00
N PHE A 40 -4.48 15.53 2.98
CA PHE A 40 -4.09 15.71 1.58
C PHE A 40 -4.43 17.11 1.04
N VAL A 41 -5.55 17.72 1.48
CA VAL A 41 -5.86 19.11 1.14
C VAL A 41 -4.87 20.07 1.81
N ALA A 42 -4.51 19.85 3.07
CA ALA A 42 -3.47 20.62 3.74
C ALA A 42 -2.11 20.48 3.03
N LEU A 43 -1.75 19.26 2.63
CA LEU A 43 -0.54 18.98 1.85
C LEU A 43 -0.54 19.74 0.53
N LEU A 44 -1.68 19.74 -0.18
CA LEU A 44 -1.86 20.48 -1.42
C LEU A 44 -1.66 21.99 -1.19
N VAL A 45 -2.32 22.58 -0.20
CA VAL A 45 -2.23 24.02 0.07
C VAL A 45 -0.81 24.43 0.48
N VAL A 46 -0.18 23.70 1.40
CA VAL A 46 1.19 24.00 1.84
C VAL A 46 2.19 23.81 0.71
N GLY A 47 2.01 22.77 -0.12
CA GLY A 47 2.83 22.52 -1.31
C GLY A 47 2.77 23.67 -2.32
N LEU A 48 1.59 24.24 -2.57
CA LEU A 48 1.43 25.41 -3.44
C LEU A 48 2.29 26.60 -2.97
N PHE A 49 2.23 26.95 -1.68
CA PHE A 49 3.05 28.04 -1.13
C PHE A 49 4.54 27.73 -1.19
N ALA A 50 4.95 26.49 -0.90
CA ALA A 50 6.35 26.07 -1.02
C ALA A 50 6.87 26.23 -2.46
N SER A 51 6.08 25.83 -3.46
CA SER A 51 6.43 26.00 -4.87
C SER A 51 6.48 27.47 -5.30
N LEU A 52 5.53 28.31 -4.87
CA LEU A 52 5.57 29.76 -5.15
C LEU A 52 6.81 30.45 -4.58
N ILE A 53 7.30 30.00 -3.41
CA ILE A 53 8.55 30.51 -2.83
C ILE A 53 9.74 30.14 -3.71
N GLU A 54 9.83 28.89 -4.19
CA GLU A 54 10.92 28.49 -5.09
C GLU A 54 10.91 29.30 -6.40
N VAL A 55 9.73 29.56 -6.94
CA VAL A 55 9.54 30.42 -8.11
C VAL A 55 10.10 31.83 -7.87
N ALA A 56 9.75 32.43 -6.73
CA ALA A 56 10.24 33.77 -6.37
C ALA A 56 11.77 33.82 -6.26
N MET A 57 12.42 32.73 -5.84
CA MET A 57 13.89 32.70 -5.76
C MET A 57 14.57 32.85 -7.14
N PHE A 58 13.98 32.33 -8.21
CA PHE A 58 14.54 32.48 -9.56
C PHE A 58 14.42 33.92 -10.07
N SER A 59 13.29 34.58 -9.80
CA SER A 59 13.14 35.99 -10.15
C SER A 59 14.07 36.88 -9.31
N TYR A 60 14.32 36.54 -8.03
CA TYR A 60 15.31 37.22 -7.20
C TYR A 60 16.72 37.13 -7.79
N LEU A 61 17.13 35.98 -8.32
CA LEU A 61 18.44 35.83 -8.95
C LEU A 61 18.59 36.78 -10.16
N SER A 62 17.59 36.79 -11.06
CA SER A 62 17.57 37.72 -12.20
C SER A 62 17.69 39.17 -11.73
N ARG A 63 16.87 39.53 -10.74
CA ARG A 63 16.77 40.88 -10.21
C ARG A 63 18.07 41.33 -9.55
N ILE A 64 18.73 40.47 -8.77
CA ILE A 64 20.03 40.75 -8.16
C ILE A 64 21.11 40.98 -9.24
N ILE A 65 21.11 40.17 -10.30
CA ILE A 65 22.05 40.34 -11.42
C ILE A 65 21.80 41.66 -12.16
N ASP A 66 20.54 42.05 -12.33
CA ASP A 66 20.19 43.32 -12.97
C ASP A 66 20.52 44.53 -12.08
N LEU A 67 20.32 44.43 -10.75
CA LEU A 67 20.73 45.47 -9.80
C LEU A 67 22.26 45.63 -9.72
N ALA A 68 23.00 44.54 -9.86
CA ALA A 68 24.47 44.55 -9.80
C ALA A 68 25.14 45.02 -11.10
N GLN A 69 24.39 45.25 -12.18
CA GLN A 69 24.93 45.76 -13.44
C GLN A 69 25.23 47.27 -13.35
N GLY A 70 26.50 47.66 -13.55
CA GLY A 70 26.94 49.06 -13.54
C GLY A 70 28.30 49.25 -12.88
N ALA A 71 28.69 50.52 -12.67
CA ALA A 71 29.87 50.84 -11.86
C ALA A 71 29.58 50.56 -10.37
N PRO A 72 30.57 50.11 -9.57
CA PRO A 72 30.37 49.85 -8.15
C PRO A 72 29.79 51.08 -7.42
N ASN A 73 28.56 50.97 -6.92
CA ASN A 73 27.91 52.02 -6.15
C ASN A 73 28.15 51.77 -4.64
N PRO A 74 28.85 52.66 -3.92
CA PRO A 74 29.07 52.50 -2.47
C PRO A 74 27.77 52.54 -1.64
N ASN A 75 26.69 53.11 -2.18
CA ASN A 75 25.37 53.19 -1.53
C ASN A 75 24.41 52.06 -1.96
N PHE A 76 24.89 51.05 -2.69
CA PHE A 76 24.04 49.96 -3.21
C PHE A 76 23.14 49.31 -2.14
N PHE A 77 23.70 49.01 -0.97
CA PHE A 77 22.96 48.37 0.12
C PHE A 77 22.01 49.31 0.86
N SER A 78 22.27 50.62 0.87
CA SER A 78 21.32 51.59 1.43
C SER A 78 20.15 51.82 0.48
N ASP A 79 20.42 51.84 -0.84
CA ASP A 79 19.43 52.14 -1.87
C ASP A 79 18.47 50.96 -2.11
N HIS A 80 18.98 49.72 -2.05
CA HIS A 80 18.21 48.49 -2.29
C HIS A 80 17.99 47.62 -1.03
N GLY A 81 18.36 48.12 0.15
CA GLY A 81 18.33 47.35 1.39
C GLY A 81 16.96 46.73 1.71
N GLY A 82 15.87 47.45 1.46
CA GLY A 82 14.51 46.94 1.69
C GLY A 82 14.15 45.72 0.83
N GLU A 83 14.49 45.76 -0.47
CA GLU A 83 14.26 44.66 -1.41
C GLU A 83 15.11 43.44 -1.05
N LEU A 84 16.38 43.64 -0.70
CA LEU A 84 17.30 42.57 -0.29
C LEU A 84 16.89 41.93 1.05
N ILE A 85 16.44 42.73 2.02
CA ILE A 85 15.94 42.22 3.30
C ILE A 85 14.68 41.37 3.08
N TRP A 86 13.77 41.79 2.19
CA TRP A 86 12.59 40.98 1.86
C TRP A 86 12.96 39.64 1.24
N MET A 87 13.88 39.62 0.27
CA MET A 87 14.41 38.38 -0.30
C MET A 87 15.00 37.46 0.78
N LEU A 88 15.75 38.03 1.72
CA LEU A 88 16.35 37.30 2.84
C LEU A 88 15.29 36.74 3.79
N VAL A 89 14.22 37.48 4.10
CA VAL A 89 13.08 37.01 4.90
C VAL A 89 12.38 35.84 4.21
N VAL A 90 12.13 35.94 2.91
CA VAL A 90 11.48 34.86 2.15
C VAL A 90 12.34 33.59 2.16
N VAL A 91 13.65 33.71 1.93
CA VAL A 91 14.57 32.57 1.84
C VAL A 91 14.91 31.96 3.20
N LEU A 92 15.09 32.77 4.25
CA LEU A 92 15.53 32.28 5.56
C LEU A 92 14.38 32.00 6.54
N LEU A 93 13.20 32.61 6.37
CA LEU A 93 12.06 32.42 7.27
C LEU A 93 10.91 31.69 6.59
N LEU A 94 10.37 32.22 5.49
CA LEU A 94 9.20 31.61 4.86
C LEU A 94 9.51 30.24 4.26
N ARG A 95 10.64 30.10 3.57
CA ARG A 95 11.02 28.83 2.95
C ARG A 95 11.14 27.69 3.96
N PRO A 96 11.92 27.77 5.07
CA PRO A 96 11.98 26.69 6.04
C PRO A 96 10.63 26.40 6.71
N VAL A 97 9.78 27.41 6.89
CA VAL A 97 8.43 27.23 7.46
C VAL A 97 7.55 26.40 6.54
N PHE A 98 7.42 26.76 5.26
CA PHE A 98 6.52 26.02 4.35
C PHE A 98 7.06 24.65 3.97
N PHE A 99 8.36 24.51 3.72
CA PHE A 99 8.97 23.20 3.49
C PHE A 99 8.91 22.33 4.75
N GLY A 100 9.17 22.90 5.93
CA GLY A 100 9.02 22.19 7.20
C GLY A 100 7.59 21.75 7.48
N LEU A 101 6.58 22.58 7.16
CA LEU A 101 5.17 22.20 7.28
C LEU A 101 4.80 21.08 6.30
N HIS A 102 5.29 21.14 5.06
CA HIS A 102 5.12 20.06 4.08
C HIS A 102 5.74 18.76 4.61
N ASP A 103 6.99 18.81 5.08
CA ASP A 103 7.68 17.65 5.65
C ASP A 103 6.99 17.09 6.89
N LEU A 104 6.43 17.94 7.76
CA LEU A 104 5.64 17.51 8.92
C LEU A 104 4.36 16.78 8.50
N LEU A 105 3.65 17.29 7.49
CA LEU A 105 2.46 16.64 6.96
C LEU A 105 2.81 15.29 6.33
N VAL A 106 3.86 15.21 5.51
CA VAL A 106 4.26 13.97 4.86
C VAL A 106 4.81 12.96 5.87
N HIS A 107 5.85 13.32 6.61
CA HIS A 107 6.62 12.37 7.42
C HIS A 107 6.02 12.06 8.79
N GLN A 108 5.23 12.97 9.37
CA GLN A 108 4.65 12.77 10.71
C GLN A 108 3.15 12.47 10.68
N THR A 109 2.42 12.94 9.66
CA THR A 109 0.98 12.72 9.56
C THR A 109 0.64 11.60 8.60
N ILE A 110 0.89 11.81 7.30
CA ILE A 110 0.35 10.97 6.22
C ILE A 110 1.09 9.63 6.19
N ASN A 111 2.42 9.64 6.16
CA ASN A 111 3.20 8.41 6.04
C ASN A 111 2.94 7.39 7.15
N PRO A 112 3.07 7.74 8.45
CA PRO A 112 2.80 6.78 9.52
C PRO A 112 1.29 6.55 9.73
N GLY A 113 0.48 7.61 9.70
CA GLY A 113 -0.95 7.56 10.04
C GLY A 113 -1.77 6.79 9.02
N MET A 114 -1.66 7.15 7.73
CA MET A 114 -2.41 6.47 6.67
C MET A 114 -1.97 5.02 6.52
N THR A 115 -0.66 4.73 6.59
CA THR A 115 -0.16 3.35 6.53
C THR A 115 -0.70 2.48 7.66
N SER A 116 -0.70 3.00 8.89
CA SER A 116 -1.20 2.26 10.06
C SER A 116 -2.71 2.04 9.99
N LEU A 117 -3.47 3.05 9.56
CA LEU A 117 -4.91 2.97 9.32
C LEU A 117 -5.25 1.86 8.31
N ILE A 118 -4.58 1.85 7.15
CA ILE A 118 -4.81 0.84 6.11
C ILE A 118 -4.47 -0.56 6.63
N ARG A 119 -3.34 -0.71 7.34
CA ARG A 119 -2.94 -2.00 7.91
C ARG A 119 -3.94 -2.50 8.94
N TRP A 120 -4.43 -1.63 9.82
CA TRP A 120 -5.44 -1.98 10.82
C TRP A 120 -6.74 -2.44 10.17
N GLN A 121 -7.30 -1.66 9.24
CA GLN A 121 -8.55 -2.01 8.56
C GLN A 121 -8.42 -3.29 7.74
N ASN A 122 -7.34 -3.46 6.98
CA ASN A 122 -7.08 -4.69 6.22
C ASN A 122 -6.88 -5.90 7.15
N HIS A 123 -6.14 -5.75 8.25
CA HIS A 123 -5.94 -6.83 9.21
C HIS A 123 -7.27 -7.27 9.82
N THR A 124 -8.06 -6.32 10.32
CA THR A 124 -9.38 -6.60 10.92
C THR A 124 -10.35 -7.22 9.92
N TYR A 125 -10.30 -6.82 8.64
CA TYR A 125 -11.11 -7.44 7.60
C TYR A 125 -10.65 -8.86 7.27
N VAL A 126 -9.34 -9.07 7.05
CA VAL A 126 -8.79 -10.39 6.72
C VAL A 126 -8.98 -11.40 7.85
N LEU A 127 -8.94 -10.97 9.12
CA LEU A 127 -9.24 -11.84 10.26
C LEU A 127 -10.66 -12.45 10.23
N LYS A 128 -11.60 -11.83 9.51
CA LYS A 128 -12.97 -12.36 9.35
C LYS A 128 -13.08 -13.45 8.28
N GLN A 129 -12.02 -13.68 7.49
CA GLN A 129 -12.03 -14.69 6.44
C GLN A 129 -12.19 -16.10 7.00
N SER A 130 -12.73 -17.00 6.17
CA SER A 130 -12.94 -18.40 6.55
C SER A 130 -11.63 -19.17 6.68
N LEU A 131 -11.66 -20.30 7.36
CA LEU A 131 -10.50 -21.18 7.49
C LEU A 131 -9.96 -21.63 6.11
N ASN A 132 -10.86 -21.82 5.14
CA ASN A 132 -10.50 -22.18 3.77
C ASN A 132 -9.52 -21.17 3.13
N PHE A 133 -9.77 -19.88 3.34
CA PHE A 133 -8.92 -18.81 2.83
C PHE A 133 -7.50 -18.95 3.37
N PHE A 134 -7.35 -19.18 4.68
CA PHE A 134 -6.05 -19.35 5.33
C PHE A 134 -5.36 -20.68 5.03
N GLN A 135 -6.10 -21.72 4.64
CA GLN A 135 -5.52 -23.00 4.19
C GLN A 135 -5.11 -22.97 2.72
N SER A 136 -5.76 -22.14 1.90
CA SER A 136 -5.48 -21.99 0.48
C SER A 136 -4.26 -21.11 0.16
N ASP A 137 -3.78 -20.34 1.14
CA ASP A 137 -2.67 -19.41 0.97
C ASP A 137 -1.70 -19.46 2.15
N PHE A 138 -0.42 -19.17 1.93
CA PHE A 138 0.56 -19.16 3.01
C PHE A 138 0.38 -17.91 3.88
N ALA A 139 0.34 -18.10 5.19
CA ALA A 139 0.23 -16.99 6.16
C ALA A 139 1.27 -15.89 5.94
N GLY A 140 2.49 -16.24 5.54
CA GLY A 140 3.55 -15.28 5.21
C GLY A 140 3.20 -14.40 3.99
N ARG A 141 2.56 -14.95 2.96
CA ARG A 141 2.11 -14.19 1.78
C ARG A 141 0.96 -13.25 2.14
N ILE A 142 -0.02 -13.72 2.92
CA ILE A 142 -1.13 -12.90 3.41
C ILE A 142 -0.60 -11.71 4.23
N ALA A 143 0.31 -11.97 5.18
CA ALA A 143 0.91 -10.94 6.01
C ALA A 143 1.69 -9.91 5.18
N GLN A 144 2.49 -10.37 4.21
CA GLN A 144 3.23 -9.47 3.32
C GLN A 144 2.30 -8.60 2.46
N ARG A 145 1.19 -9.15 1.93
CA ARG A 145 0.19 -8.38 1.19
C ARG A 145 -0.46 -7.30 2.07
N ILE A 146 -0.87 -7.63 3.30
CA ILE A 146 -1.41 -6.64 4.25
C ILE A 146 -0.39 -5.52 4.52
N MET A 147 0.88 -5.88 4.72
CA MET A 147 1.94 -4.93 5.07
C MET A 147 2.35 -4.01 3.91
N GLN A 148 2.44 -4.54 2.69
CA GLN A 148 2.93 -3.80 1.52
C GLN A 148 1.85 -3.01 0.80
N THR A 149 0.62 -3.52 0.69
CA THR A 149 -0.45 -2.80 -0.03
C THR A 149 -0.75 -1.44 0.59
N GLY A 150 -0.72 -1.34 1.93
CA GLY A 150 -0.90 -0.06 2.62
C GLY A 150 0.23 0.94 2.35
N ASN A 151 1.49 0.47 2.30
CA ASN A 151 2.63 1.34 1.97
C ASN A 151 2.52 1.84 0.53
N SER A 152 2.27 0.93 -0.42
CA SER A 152 2.24 1.25 -1.84
C SER A 152 1.09 2.20 -2.20
N LEU A 153 -0.11 2.00 -1.63
CA LEU A 153 -1.24 2.91 -1.86
C LEU A 153 -0.92 4.33 -1.38
N ARG A 154 -0.30 4.45 -0.20
CA ARG A 154 0.08 5.73 0.36
C ARG A 154 1.20 6.39 -0.46
N ASP A 155 2.25 5.65 -0.83
CA ASP A 155 3.37 6.19 -1.61
C ASP A 155 2.91 6.77 -2.94
N SER A 156 2.11 6.02 -3.71
CA SER A 156 1.60 6.51 -4.99
C SER A 156 0.70 7.73 -4.83
N ALA A 157 -0.11 7.80 -3.76
CA ALA A 157 -0.97 8.96 -3.50
C ALA A 157 -0.17 10.22 -3.15
N VAL A 158 0.82 10.11 -2.26
CA VAL A 158 1.70 11.24 -1.89
C VAL A 158 2.52 11.69 -3.09
N GLN A 159 3.14 10.74 -3.81
CA GLN A 159 3.90 11.01 -5.03
C GLN A 159 3.07 11.71 -6.11
N ALA A 160 1.80 11.33 -6.30
CA ALA A 160 0.92 11.98 -7.26
C ALA A 160 0.62 13.44 -6.89
N VAL A 161 0.44 13.73 -5.60
CA VAL A 161 0.23 15.11 -5.11
C VAL A 161 1.48 15.96 -5.30
N ASP A 162 2.64 15.44 -4.90
CA ASP A 162 3.89 16.18 -5.07
C ASP A 162 4.21 16.40 -6.56
N ALA A 163 4.01 15.39 -7.41
CA ALA A 163 4.19 15.51 -8.85
C ALA A 163 3.28 16.57 -9.49
N LEU A 164 2.02 16.66 -9.05
CA LEU A 164 1.06 17.62 -9.60
C LEU A 164 1.56 19.06 -9.45
N TRP A 165 2.03 19.42 -8.25
CA TRP A 165 2.56 20.76 -8.00
C TRP A 165 3.84 21.04 -8.76
N HIS A 166 4.77 20.09 -8.72
CA HIS A 166 6.05 20.22 -9.38
C HIS A 166 5.91 20.35 -10.90
N VAL A 167 4.96 19.67 -11.55
CA VAL A 167 4.77 19.81 -13.00
C VAL A 167 3.99 21.07 -13.33
N LEU A 168 2.84 21.30 -12.69
CA LEU A 168 1.93 22.38 -13.10
C LEU A 168 2.49 23.75 -12.75
N ILE A 169 2.97 23.96 -11.52
CA ILE A 169 3.44 25.28 -11.07
C ILE A 169 4.71 25.65 -11.82
N TYR A 170 5.66 24.74 -12.00
CA TYR A 170 6.89 25.04 -12.70
C TYR A 170 6.69 25.25 -14.20
N ALA A 171 5.84 24.45 -14.86
CA ALA A 171 5.56 24.66 -16.27
C ALA A 171 4.88 26.03 -16.49
N VAL A 172 3.85 26.34 -15.70
CA VAL A 172 3.13 27.62 -15.79
C VAL A 172 4.05 28.79 -15.47
N THR A 173 4.79 28.70 -14.36
CA THR A 173 5.71 29.77 -13.96
C THR A 173 6.80 29.99 -15.00
N SER A 174 7.43 28.92 -15.49
CA SER A 174 8.52 29.06 -16.46
C SER A 174 8.01 29.72 -17.74
N LEU A 175 6.78 29.38 -18.18
CA LEU A 175 6.14 30.06 -19.31
C LEU A 175 5.87 31.53 -19.03
N VAL A 176 5.37 31.89 -17.84
CA VAL A 176 5.12 33.29 -17.45
C VAL A 176 6.42 34.08 -17.39
N LEU A 177 7.43 33.58 -16.68
CA LEU A 177 8.73 34.27 -16.54
C LEU A 177 9.48 34.38 -17.88
N PHE A 178 9.31 33.40 -18.79
CA PHE A 178 9.84 33.51 -20.15
C PHE A 178 9.07 34.56 -20.95
N ALA A 179 7.75 34.61 -20.84
CA ALA A 179 6.93 35.63 -21.50
C ALA A 179 7.27 37.05 -21.06
N GLU A 180 7.53 37.24 -19.76
CA GLU A 180 7.96 38.52 -19.19
C GLU A 180 9.33 38.97 -19.70
N ALA A 181 10.25 38.02 -19.93
CA ALA A 181 11.56 38.31 -20.51
C ALA A 181 11.46 38.59 -22.03
N ASP A 182 10.96 37.62 -22.79
CA ASP A 182 10.61 37.76 -24.21
C ASP A 182 9.77 36.53 -24.63
N TRP A 183 8.62 36.75 -25.25
CA TRP A 183 7.70 35.68 -25.67
C TRP A 183 8.34 34.58 -26.54
N ARG A 184 9.43 34.88 -27.28
CA ARG A 184 10.13 33.90 -28.12
C ARG A 184 10.81 32.82 -27.28
N LEU A 185 11.22 33.12 -26.05
CA LEU A 185 11.80 32.15 -25.11
C LEU A 185 10.78 31.06 -24.71
N MET A 186 9.48 31.32 -24.87
CA MET A 186 8.45 30.31 -24.63
C MET A 186 8.46 29.20 -25.70
N LEU A 187 8.92 29.48 -26.93
CA LEU A 187 8.80 28.54 -28.04
C LEU A 187 9.60 27.24 -27.80
N PRO A 188 10.89 27.28 -27.43
CA PRO A 188 11.63 26.06 -27.06
C PRO A 188 10.96 25.27 -25.94
N LEU A 189 10.45 25.97 -24.92
CA LEU A 189 9.78 25.34 -23.79
C LEU A 189 8.46 24.66 -24.19
N LEU A 190 7.63 25.30 -25.01
CA LEU A 190 6.38 24.71 -25.51
C LEU A 190 6.64 23.47 -26.36
N VAL A 191 7.63 23.54 -27.26
CA VAL A 191 8.04 22.38 -28.08
C VAL A 191 8.53 21.24 -27.17
N TRP A 192 9.31 21.55 -26.15
CA TRP A 192 9.76 20.57 -25.16
C TRP A 192 8.59 19.97 -24.38
N ILE A 193 7.64 20.78 -23.89
CA ILE A 193 6.45 20.30 -23.16
C ILE A 193 5.65 19.33 -24.04
N LEU A 194 5.42 19.67 -25.32
CA LEU A 194 4.72 18.81 -26.27
C LEU A 194 5.48 17.50 -26.51
N GLY A 195 6.79 17.57 -26.73
CA GLY A 195 7.65 16.39 -26.88
C GLY A 195 7.66 15.50 -25.64
N TYR A 196 7.69 16.12 -24.46
CA TYR A 196 7.67 15.44 -23.16
C TYR A 196 6.33 14.71 -22.94
N ILE A 197 5.20 15.38 -23.18
CA ILE A 197 3.86 14.77 -23.10
C ILE A 197 3.73 13.61 -24.11
N ALA A 198 4.23 13.78 -25.33
CA ALA A 198 4.22 12.71 -26.34
C ALA A 198 5.05 11.49 -25.89
N ALA A 199 6.23 11.72 -25.30
CA ALA A 199 7.05 10.66 -24.73
C ALA A 199 6.33 9.96 -23.58
N LEU A 200 5.70 10.70 -22.66
CA LEU A 200 4.89 10.11 -21.59
C LEU A 200 3.75 9.24 -22.16
N TYR A 201 2.98 9.77 -23.12
CA TYR A 201 1.86 9.05 -23.72
C TYR A 201 2.30 7.74 -24.40
N TYR A 202 3.47 7.74 -25.04
CA TYR A 202 4.00 6.55 -25.69
C TYR A 202 4.60 5.53 -24.71
N PHE A 203 5.46 5.96 -23.80
CA PHE A 203 6.26 5.05 -22.96
C PHE A 203 5.53 4.61 -21.69
N VAL A 204 4.76 5.48 -21.02
CA VAL A 204 4.12 5.18 -19.73
C VAL A 204 3.20 3.95 -19.80
N PRO A 205 2.30 3.80 -20.79
CA PRO A 205 1.45 2.60 -20.90
C PRO A 205 2.27 1.31 -21.11
N ARG A 206 3.40 1.42 -21.82
CA ARG A 206 4.30 0.27 -22.08
C ARG A 206 5.07 -0.13 -20.83
N VAL A 207 5.56 0.85 -20.06
CA VAL A 207 6.16 0.60 -18.74
C VAL A 207 5.15 -0.10 -17.85
N LYS A 208 3.92 0.44 -17.72
CA LYS A 208 2.84 -0.18 -16.94
C LYS A 208 2.63 -1.66 -17.30
N GLN A 209 2.46 -1.98 -18.58
CA GLN A 209 2.24 -3.37 -19.02
C GLN A 209 3.42 -4.28 -18.69
N ARG A 210 4.67 -3.82 -18.87
CA ARG A 210 5.87 -4.61 -18.57
C ARG A 210 6.11 -4.75 -17.07
N SER A 211 5.81 -3.74 -16.27
CA SER A 211 5.90 -3.78 -14.81
C SER A 211 4.92 -4.80 -14.22
N VAL A 212 3.71 -4.94 -14.76
CA VAL A 212 2.77 -5.99 -14.32
C VAL A 212 3.35 -7.40 -14.58
N ILE A 213 3.94 -7.63 -15.75
CA ILE A 213 4.56 -8.93 -16.09
C ILE A 213 5.78 -9.21 -15.19
N SER A 214 6.60 -8.19 -14.92
CA SER A 214 7.75 -8.30 -14.00
C SER A 214 7.30 -8.53 -12.55
N SER A 215 6.18 -7.92 -12.13
CA SER A 215 5.60 -8.14 -10.80
C SER A 215 5.07 -9.56 -10.63
N ASP A 216 4.40 -10.13 -11.65
CA ASP A 216 3.92 -11.51 -11.62
C ASP A 216 5.07 -12.52 -11.47
N ALA A 217 6.17 -12.34 -12.22
CA ALA A 217 7.37 -13.17 -12.09
C ALA A 217 8.02 -13.01 -10.70
N ARG A 218 7.98 -11.81 -10.10
CA ARG A 218 8.45 -11.56 -8.73
C ARG A 218 7.61 -12.31 -7.70
N SER A 219 6.28 -12.26 -7.85
CA SER A 219 5.35 -12.98 -6.98
C SER A 219 5.57 -14.50 -7.06
N LYS A 220 5.82 -15.04 -8.26
CA LYS A 220 6.19 -16.46 -8.44
C LYS A 220 7.51 -16.82 -7.74
N LEU A 221 8.55 -16.00 -7.89
CA LEU A 221 9.83 -16.20 -7.21
C LEU A 221 9.65 -16.20 -5.68
N MET A 222 8.94 -15.21 -5.15
CA MET A 222 8.64 -15.14 -3.71
C MET A 222 7.84 -16.37 -3.26
N GLY A 223 6.86 -16.80 -4.05
CA GLY A 223 6.10 -18.02 -3.77
C GLY A 223 6.99 -19.25 -3.62
N ARG A 224 7.95 -19.46 -4.55
CA ARG A 224 8.90 -20.58 -4.49
C ARG A 224 9.83 -20.50 -3.27
N ILE A 225 10.35 -19.31 -2.97
CA ILE A 225 11.25 -19.11 -1.82
C ILE A 225 10.51 -19.38 -0.50
N VAL A 226 9.29 -18.84 -0.34
CA VAL A 226 8.47 -19.06 0.85
C VAL A 226 8.11 -20.53 1.01
N ASP A 227 7.77 -21.22 -0.08
CA ASP A 227 7.45 -22.65 -0.06
C ASP A 227 8.64 -23.48 0.44
N GLY A 228 9.84 -23.24 -0.10
CA GLY A 228 11.05 -23.94 0.34
C GLY A 228 11.38 -23.72 1.83
N TYR A 229 11.23 -22.50 2.35
CA TYR A 229 11.46 -22.24 3.77
C TYR A 229 10.36 -22.78 4.69
N THR A 230 9.10 -22.73 4.24
CA THR A 230 7.96 -23.29 5.00
C THR A 230 8.10 -24.80 5.13
N ASN A 231 8.63 -25.45 4.09
CA ASN A 231 8.81 -26.90 4.02
C ASN A 231 10.27 -27.34 4.20
N ILE A 232 11.08 -26.55 4.93
CA ILE A 232 12.52 -26.77 5.05
C ILE A 232 12.87 -28.14 5.65
N ALA A 233 12.03 -28.67 6.55
CA ALA A 233 12.22 -29.99 7.14
C ALA A 233 12.23 -31.08 6.05
N THR A 234 11.26 -31.05 5.13
CA THR A 234 11.17 -31.96 3.99
C THR A 234 12.41 -31.86 3.11
N LEU A 235 12.81 -30.64 2.73
CA LEU A 235 14.01 -30.45 1.91
C LEU A 235 15.28 -31.00 2.56
N LYS A 236 15.43 -30.82 3.89
CA LYS A 236 16.57 -31.35 4.64
C LYS A 236 16.55 -32.86 4.78
N LEU A 237 15.37 -33.47 4.94
CA LEU A 237 15.23 -34.92 5.08
C LEU A 237 15.49 -35.68 3.77
N PHE A 238 15.13 -35.09 2.63
CA PHE A 238 15.22 -35.77 1.33
C PHE A 238 16.48 -35.41 0.51
N ALA A 239 17.38 -34.54 0.99
CA ALA A 239 18.71 -34.28 0.41
C ALA A 239 18.78 -33.87 -1.09
N HIS A 240 17.70 -33.37 -1.70
CA HIS A 240 17.66 -32.92 -3.10
C HIS A 240 18.12 -31.46 -3.29
N THR A 241 19.24 -31.08 -2.67
CA THR A 241 19.69 -29.67 -2.65
C THR A 241 19.94 -29.11 -4.06
N GLU A 242 20.46 -29.91 -5.00
CA GLU A 242 20.70 -29.47 -6.38
C GLU A 242 19.41 -29.21 -7.16
N HIS A 243 18.38 -30.05 -6.99
CA HIS A 243 17.09 -29.83 -7.62
C HIS A 243 16.43 -28.56 -7.10
N GLU A 244 16.49 -28.33 -5.80
CA GLU A 244 15.95 -27.11 -5.19
C GLU A 244 16.70 -25.85 -5.67
N GLN A 245 18.04 -25.93 -5.75
CA GLN A 245 18.84 -24.84 -6.32
C GLN A 245 18.48 -24.55 -7.78
N GLN A 246 18.27 -25.58 -8.60
CA GLN A 246 17.86 -25.42 -9.99
C GLN A 246 16.46 -24.82 -10.10
N TYR A 247 15.52 -25.26 -9.25
CA TYR A 247 14.15 -24.75 -9.19
C TYR A 247 14.12 -23.25 -8.83
N ALA A 248 14.95 -22.83 -7.87
CA ALA A 248 15.13 -21.43 -7.52
C ALA A 248 15.84 -20.64 -8.64
N ARG A 249 16.88 -21.22 -9.24
CA ARG A 249 17.66 -20.60 -10.34
C ARG A 249 16.79 -20.26 -11.54
N GLU A 250 15.87 -21.14 -11.92
CA GLU A 250 14.94 -20.92 -13.03
C GLU A 250 14.01 -19.73 -12.76
N ALA A 251 13.45 -19.62 -11.55
CA ALA A 251 12.60 -18.49 -11.18
C ALA A 251 13.38 -17.18 -11.09
N ILE A 252 14.61 -17.21 -10.57
CA ILE A 252 15.49 -16.03 -10.54
C ILE A 252 15.82 -15.58 -11.97
N ARG A 253 16.11 -16.52 -12.88
CA ARG A 253 16.37 -16.22 -14.29
C ARG A 253 15.14 -15.60 -14.96
N GLU A 254 13.97 -16.23 -14.82
CA GLU A 254 12.72 -15.70 -15.37
C GLU A 254 12.46 -14.27 -14.87
N GLN A 255 12.56 -14.05 -13.55
CA GLN A 255 12.38 -12.73 -12.96
C GLN A 255 13.39 -11.72 -13.51
N THR A 256 14.65 -12.11 -13.64
CA THR A 256 15.72 -11.26 -14.17
C THR A 256 15.41 -10.84 -15.62
N GLU A 257 15.02 -11.79 -16.48
CA GLU A 257 14.70 -11.52 -17.88
C GLU A 257 13.48 -10.58 -18.01
N LYS A 258 12.40 -10.84 -17.27
CA LYS A 258 11.21 -9.96 -17.29
C LYS A 258 11.52 -8.56 -16.78
N THR A 259 12.33 -8.45 -15.73
CA THR A 259 12.78 -7.17 -15.18
C THR A 259 13.64 -6.41 -16.19
N GLN A 260 14.61 -7.08 -16.83
CA GLN A 260 15.44 -6.46 -17.87
C GLN A 260 14.60 -5.96 -19.05
N LEU A 261 13.58 -6.70 -19.48
CA LEU A 261 12.65 -6.24 -20.54
C LEU A 261 11.86 -5.01 -20.12
N ALA A 262 11.42 -4.92 -18.86
CA ALA A 262 10.79 -3.71 -18.33
C ALA A 262 11.79 -2.54 -18.27
N SER A 263 13.00 -2.79 -17.76
CA SER A 263 14.07 -1.79 -17.68
C SER A 263 14.48 -1.24 -19.05
N ARG A 264 14.49 -2.06 -20.12
CA ARG A 264 14.78 -1.58 -21.49
C ARG A 264 13.80 -0.50 -21.97
N VAL A 265 12.54 -0.58 -21.56
CA VAL A 265 11.54 0.45 -21.91
C VAL A 265 11.84 1.74 -21.16
N VAL A 266 12.17 1.64 -19.86
CA VAL A 266 12.57 2.78 -19.03
C VAL A 266 13.84 3.42 -19.58
N THR A 267 14.88 2.64 -19.90
CA THR A 267 16.13 3.16 -20.48
C THR A 267 15.89 3.85 -21.82
N SER A 268 15.08 3.28 -22.71
CA SER A 268 14.73 3.92 -23.98
C SER A 268 14.03 5.27 -23.77
N MET A 269 13.13 5.33 -22.79
CA MET A 269 12.42 6.55 -22.41
C MET A 269 13.37 7.61 -21.85
N ASP A 270 14.30 7.22 -20.96
CA ASP A 270 15.29 8.10 -20.36
C ASP A 270 16.22 8.72 -21.40
N VAL A 271 16.64 7.94 -22.41
CA VAL A 271 17.46 8.44 -23.52
C VAL A 271 16.70 9.50 -24.32
N VAL A 272 15.42 9.26 -24.64
CA VAL A 272 14.58 10.24 -25.36
C VAL A 272 14.42 11.53 -24.55
N ILE A 273 14.09 11.43 -23.27
CA ILE A 273 13.90 12.60 -22.41
C ILE A 273 15.21 13.35 -22.19
N THR A 274 16.31 12.67 -21.95
CA THR A 274 17.63 13.29 -21.80
C THR A 274 18.04 14.05 -23.08
N THR A 275 17.69 13.50 -24.24
CA THR A 275 17.92 14.17 -25.53
C THR A 275 17.03 15.42 -25.67
N LEU A 276 15.75 15.33 -25.33
CA LEU A 276 14.83 16.49 -25.31
C LEU A 276 15.31 17.57 -24.35
N ASN A 277 15.79 17.19 -23.16
CA ASN A 277 16.35 18.09 -22.16
C ASN A 277 17.60 18.80 -22.67
N GLY A 278 18.53 18.08 -23.29
CA GLY A 278 19.72 18.66 -23.92
C GLY A 278 19.34 19.66 -25.01
N LEU A 279 18.34 19.33 -25.84
CA LEU A 279 17.82 20.24 -26.86
C LEU A 279 17.21 21.50 -26.25
N LEU A 280 16.43 21.39 -25.17
CA LEU A 280 15.86 22.54 -24.47
C LEU A 280 16.95 23.46 -23.91
N VAL A 281 18.00 22.90 -23.29
CA VAL A 281 19.15 23.67 -22.78
C VAL A 281 19.82 24.45 -23.90
N VAL A 282 20.19 23.77 -24.99
CA VAL A 282 20.92 24.40 -26.10
C VAL A 282 20.07 25.47 -26.79
N THR A 283 18.81 25.14 -27.11
CA THR A 283 17.93 26.06 -27.84
C THR A 283 17.53 27.27 -27.01
N THR A 284 17.18 27.10 -25.73
CA THR A 284 16.78 28.22 -24.87
C THR A 284 17.98 29.11 -24.52
N THR A 285 19.12 28.53 -24.17
CA THR A 285 20.34 29.30 -23.85
C THR A 285 20.86 30.04 -25.10
N GLY A 286 20.87 29.37 -26.26
CA GLY A 286 21.25 29.98 -27.53
C GLY A 286 20.32 31.12 -27.94
N LEU A 287 19.01 30.93 -27.78
CA LEU A 287 18.02 31.97 -28.06
C LEU A 287 18.14 33.15 -27.09
N ALA A 288 18.35 32.90 -25.80
CA ALA A 288 18.58 33.95 -24.80
C ALA A 288 19.84 34.78 -25.12
N LEU A 289 20.95 34.13 -25.46
CA LEU A 289 22.18 34.82 -25.88
C LEU A 289 21.97 35.65 -27.15
N TRP A 290 21.21 35.12 -28.12
CA TRP A 290 20.90 35.86 -29.33
C TRP A 290 20.01 37.08 -29.05
N LEU A 291 18.94 36.94 -28.27
CA LEU A 291 18.07 38.05 -27.89
C LEU A 291 18.82 39.14 -27.11
N TRP A 292 19.73 38.73 -26.22
CA TRP A 292 20.59 39.65 -25.51
C TRP A 292 21.55 40.39 -26.45
N SER A 293 22.12 39.71 -27.45
CA SER A 293 22.99 40.35 -28.46
C SER A 293 22.26 41.44 -29.26
N GLN A 294 20.93 41.35 -29.36
CA GLN A 294 20.05 42.34 -29.99
C GLN A 294 19.52 43.40 -29.00
N SER A 295 20.01 43.41 -27.75
CA SER A 295 19.54 44.29 -26.67
C SER A 295 18.04 44.15 -26.34
N LEU A 296 17.44 42.98 -26.64
CA LEU A 296 16.01 42.71 -26.38
C LEU A 296 15.76 42.22 -24.94
N ILE A 297 16.75 41.60 -24.31
CA ILE A 297 16.66 41.10 -22.93
C ILE A 297 17.90 41.51 -22.12
N SER A 298 17.78 41.54 -20.79
CA SER A 298 18.89 41.85 -19.87
C SER A 298 19.84 40.66 -19.68
N VAL A 299 21.01 40.91 -19.07
CA VAL A 299 21.91 39.82 -18.65
C VAL A 299 21.26 38.97 -17.55
N GLY A 300 20.47 39.58 -16.66
CA GLY A 300 19.69 38.84 -15.65
C GLY A 300 18.69 37.87 -16.28
N ALA A 301 18.03 38.27 -17.38
CA ALA A 301 17.11 37.39 -18.11
C ALA A 301 17.79 36.15 -18.70
N ILE A 302 19.06 36.23 -19.13
CA ILE A 302 19.83 35.04 -19.54
C ILE A 302 20.01 34.08 -18.36
N ALA A 303 20.38 34.61 -17.19
CA ALA A 303 20.60 33.81 -15.98
C ALA A 303 19.30 33.14 -15.51
N LEU A 304 18.18 33.87 -15.56
CA LEU A 304 16.85 33.35 -15.29
C LEU A 304 16.47 32.22 -16.25
N ALA A 305 16.61 32.45 -17.57
CA ALA A 305 16.28 31.47 -18.59
C ALA A 305 17.11 30.19 -18.41
N THR A 306 18.42 30.34 -18.26
CA THR A 306 19.34 29.21 -18.10
C THR A 306 19.08 28.47 -16.78
N GLY A 307 18.88 29.19 -15.67
CA GLY A 307 18.61 28.61 -14.36
C GLY A 307 17.30 27.83 -14.31
N LEU A 308 16.23 28.37 -14.90
CA LEU A 308 14.93 27.70 -15.01
C LEU A 308 15.03 26.45 -15.89
N VAL A 309 15.72 26.52 -17.03
CA VAL A 309 15.91 25.35 -17.90
C VAL A 309 16.68 24.25 -17.17
N ILE A 310 17.78 24.56 -16.48
CA ILE A 310 18.53 23.58 -15.68
C ILE A 310 17.61 22.95 -14.61
N ARG A 311 16.77 23.76 -13.95
CA ARG A 311 15.80 23.25 -12.98
C ARG A 311 14.79 22.30 -13.63
N ILE A 312 14.22 22.65 -14.78
CA ILE A 312 13.30 21.79 -15.55
C ILE A 312 13.98 20.46 -15.91
N VAL A 313 15.24 20.50 -16.35
CA VAL A 313 16.01 19.28 -16.66
C VAL A 313 16.15 18.39 -15.42
N ASN A 314 16.55 18.94 -14.27
CA ASN A 314 16.67 18.16 -13.03
C ASN A 314 15.32 17.56 -12.61
N MET A 315 14.24 18.34 -12.72
CA MET A 315 12.90 17.90 -12.34
C MET A 315 12.34 16.85 -13.29
N SER A 316 12.66 16.92 -14.59
CA SER A 316 12.22 15.95 -15.59
C SER A 316 12.77 14.53 -15.32
N GLY A 317 13.96 14.43 -14.71
CA GLY A 317 14.50 13.18 -14.19
C GLY A 317 13.73 12.70 -12.96
N TRP A 318 13.49 13.59 -11.99
CA TRP A 318 12.74 13.23 -10.77
C TRP A 318 11.30 12.77 -11.05
N ILE A 319 10.57 13.45 -11.94
CA ILE A 319 9.19 13.06 -12.29
C ILE A 319 9.14 11.68 -12.96
N MET A 320 10.21 11.25 -13.65
CA MET A 320 10.30 9.89 -14.18
C MET A 320 10.29 8.86 -13.06
N TRP A 321 11.13 9.06 -12.04
CA TRP A 321 11.18 8.20 -10.86
C TRP A 321 9.82 8.14 -10.16
N VAL A 322 9.12 9.28 -10.07
CA VAL A 322 7.78 9.35 -9.51
C VAL A 322 6.76 8.59 -10.35
N VAL A 323 6.72 8.79 -11.67
CA VAL A 323 5.79 8.08 -12.55
C VAL A 323 6.00 6.58 -12.48
N ASN A 324 7.25 6.11 -12.55
CA ASN A 324 7.59 4.70 -12.40
C ASN A 324 7.17 4.15 -11.04
N GLY A 325 7.47 4.88 -9.96
CA GLY A 325 7.10 4.52 -8.59
C GLY A 325 5.58 4.43 -8.39
N ILE A 326 4.80 5.37 -8.94
CA ILE A 326 3.33 5.34 -8.90
C ILE A 326 2.79 4.07 -9.56
N PHE A 327 3.29 3.71 -10.74
CA PHE A 327 2.79 2.51 -11.44
C PHE A 327 3.24 1.20 -10.80
N GLU A 328 4.47 1.13 -10.27
CA GLU A 328 4.93 -0.01 -9.49
C GLU A 328 4.06 -0.20 -8.24
N ASN A 329 3.80 0.89 -7.50
CA ASN A 329 2.92 0.88 -6.33
C ASN A 329 1.48 0.50 -6.68
N ILE A 330 0.94 0.98 -7.79
CA ILE A 330 -0.38 0.55 -8.28
C ILE A 330 -0.39 -0.95 -8.58
N GLY A 331 0.67 -1.50 -9.18
CA GLY A 331 0.82 -2.94 -9.42
C GLY A 331 0.83 -3.74 -8.11
N MET A 332 1.53 -3.26 -7.09
CA MET A 332 1.57 -3.88 -5.75
C MET A 332 0.21 -3.82 -5.04
N VAL A 333 -0.54 -2.72 -5.20
CA VAL A 333 -1.92 -2.63 -4.70
C VAL A 333 -2.82 -3.63 -5.43
N GLN A 334 -2.69 -3.74 -6.76
CA GLN A 334 -3.46 -4.69 -7.56
C GLN A 334 -3.19 -6.14 -7.16
N ASP A 335 -1.94 -6.53 -6.91
CA ASP A 335 -1.60 -7.86 -6.38
C ASP A 335 -2.21 -8.08 -5.00
N GLY A 336 -2.09 -7.10 -4.11
CA GLY A 336 -2.64 -7.18 -2.76
C GLY A 336 -4.14 -7.38 -2.71
N LEU A 337 -4.89 -6.71 -3.59
CA LEU A 337 -6.34 -6.81 -3.71
C LEU A 337 -6.83 -8.25 -3.95
N GLN A 338 -6.02 -9.10 -4.59
CA GLN A 338 -6.37 -10.52 -4.79
C GLN A 338 -6.54 -11.28 -3.46
N THR A 339 -5.98 -10.78 -2.36
CA THR A 339 -6.11 -11.38 -1.02
C THR A 339 -6.98 -10.52 -0.11
N ILE A 340 -6.70 -9.21 -0.02
CA ILE A 340 -7.30 -8.35 1.00
C ILE A 340 -8.74 -7.92 0.70
N ALA A 341 -9.19 -8.04 -0.55
CA ALA A 341 -10.53 -7.66 -0.98
C ALA A 341 -11.42 -8.85 -1.37
N GLN A 342 -11.04 -10.06 -0.94
CA GLN A 342 -11.90 -11.24 -1.11
C GLN A 342 -13.15 -11.11 -0.22
N PRO A 343 -14.35 -11.47 -0.71
CA PRO A 343 -15.55 -11.46 0.11
C PRO A 343 -15.46 -12.51 1.21
N VAL A 344 -15.93 -12.16 2.41
CA VAL A 344 -16.04 -13.12 3.52
C VAL A 344 -17.13 -14.13 3.17
N THR A 345 -16.78 -15.42 3.15
CA THR A 345 -17.69 -16.48 2.69
C THR A 345 -18.72 -16.90 3.74
N VAL A 346 -18.35 -16.89 5.02
CA VAL A 346 -19.23 -17.29 6.13
C VAL A 346 -19.57 -16.05 6.93
N THR A 347 -20.80 -15.56 6.78
CA THR A 347 -21.28 -14.33 7.44
C THR A 347 -22.44 -14.62 8.38
N ASP A 348 -22.44 -13.92 9.52
CA ASP A 348 -23.59 -13.94 10.43
C ASP A 348 -24.74 -13.16 9.78
N LYS A 349 -25.97 -13.60 10.02
CA LYS A 349 -27.13 -12.81 9.63
C LYS A 349 -27.15 -11.48 10.41
N PRO A 350 -27.70 -10.39 9.84
CA PRO A 350 -27.89 -9.15 10.57
C PRO A 350 -28.65 -9.41 11.87
N ASN A 351 -28.09 -8.97 13.00
CA ASN A 351 -28.63 -9.20 14.36
C ASN A 351 -28.80 -10.68 14.76
N ALA A 352 -27.94 -11.57 14.28
CA ALA A 352 -27.95 -12.98 14.69
C ALA A 352 -27.90 -13.12 16.23
N PRO A 353 -28.88 -13.81 16.86
CA PRO A 353 -28.90 -13.99 18.31
C PRO A 353 -27.71 -14.83 18.79
N ALA A 354 -27.38 -14.70 20.08
CA ALA A 354 -26.44 -15.60 20.73
C ALA A 354 -27.06 -17.00 20.91
N LEU A 355 -26.29 -18.04 20.59
CA LEU A 355 -26.67 -19.43 20.82
C LEU A 355 -26.90 -19.68 22.31
N LYS A 356 -28.07 -20.24 22.65
CA LYS A 356 -28.40 -20.64 24.03
C LYS A 356 -28.30 -22.15 24.15
N VAL A 357 -27.23 -22.64 24.74
CA VAL A 357 -27.05 -24.09 25.00
C VAL A 357 -27.58 -24.42 26.39
N SER A 358 -28.50 -25.37 26.46
CA SER A 358 -29.15 -25.83 27.69
C SER A 358 -28.78 -27.27 28.04
N ARG A 359 -28.83 -28.16 27.03
CA ARG A 359 -28.54 -29.59 27.17
C ARG A 359 -27.39 -30.03 26.27
N GLY A 360 -27.24 -29.41 25.11
CA GLY A 360 -26.18 -29.72 24.15
C GLY A 360 -26.51 -30.90 23.24
N ALA A 361 -27.77 -31.08 22.85
CA ALA A 361 -28.14 -32.00 21.78
C ALA A 361 -27.66 -31.46 20.43
N VAL A 362 -27.10 -32.31 19.57
CA VAL A 362 -26.62 -31.92 18.23
C VAL A 362 -27.31 -32.78 17.18
N HIS A 363 -27.86 -32.16 16.14
CA HIS A 363 -28.55 -32.87 15.05
C HIS A 363 -28.09 -32.37 13.70
N PHE A 364 -27.49 -33.24 12.90
CA PHE A 364 -27.25 -33.03 11.47
C PHE A 364 -28.47 -33.57 10.73
N ALA A 365 -29.19 -32.68 10.05
CA ALA A 365 -30.42 -32.99 9.35
C ALA A 365 -30.21 -32.85 7.83
N ASP A 366 -30.14 -33.99 7.13
CA ASP A 366 -29.96 -34.10 5.68
C ASP A 366 -28.80 -33.25 5.12
N VAL A 367 -27.65 -33.29 5.78
CA VAL A 367 -26.53 -32.38 5.49
C VAL A 367 -25.77 -32.82 4.22
N ASP A 368 -25.70 -31.91 3.25
CA ASP A 368 -24.85 -32.02 2.07
C ASP A 368 -23.68 -31.04 2.13
N PHE A 369 -22.46 -31.54 1.88
CA PHE A 369 -21.28 -30.70 1.88
C PHE A 369 -20.20 -31.05 0.85
N HIS A 370 -19.64 -30.00 0.23
CA HIS A 370 -18.43 -30.06 -0.58
C HIS A 370 -17.55 -28.79 -0.41
N TYR A 371 -16.23 -28.94 -0.52
CA TYR A 371 -15.26 -27.82 -0.45
C TYR A 371 -15.17 -27.01 -1.78
N GLY A 372 -16.30 -26.79 -2.47
CA GLY A 372 -16.32 -26.11 -3.78
C GLY A 372 -15.79 -26.94 -4.95
N LYS A 373 -15.52 -28.24 -4.75
CA LYS A 373 -15.17 -29.21 -5.80
C LYS A 373 -16.43 -29.93 -6.31
N ALA A 374 -16.35 -30.55 -7.48
CA ALA A 374 -17.48 -31.27 -8.09
C ALA A 374 -17.89 -32.56 -7.34
N SER A 375 -17.03 -33.10 -6.47
CA SER A 375 -17.34 -34.28 -5.65
C SER A 375 -17.81 -33.86 -4.25
N ASN A 376 -18.95 -34.39 -3.82
CA ASN A 376 -19.42 -34.22 -2.45
C ASN A 376 -18.55 -35.00 -1.47
N VAL A 377 -18.31 -34.41 -0.30
CA VAL A 377 -17.64 -35.06 0.84
C VAL A 377 -18.66 -35.69 1.78
N ILE A 378 -19.83 -35.06 1.90
CA ILE A 378 -20.96 -35.52 2.69
C ILE A 378 -22.20 -35.38 1.80
N GLU A 379 -23.02 -36.43 1.75
CA GLU A 379 -24.28 -36.48 0.98
C GLU A 379 -25.39 -36.99 1.90
N GLY A 380 -26.42 -36.17 2.15
CA GLY A 380 -27.60 -36.52 2.95
C GLY A 380 -27.30 -37.06 4.36
N LEU A 381 -26.34 -36.46 5.08
CA LEU A 381 -25.97 -36.94 6.42
C LEU A 381 -27.07 -36.64 7.45
N GLU A 382 -27.60 -37.72 8.04
CA GLU A 382 -28.51 -37.70 9.18
C GLU A 382 -27.79 -38.25 10.43
N LEU A 383 -27.61 -37.42 11.45
CA LEU A 383 -26.92 -37.82 12.70
C LEU A 383 -27.50 -37.08 13.91
N ASP A 384 -28.03 -37.82 14.88
CA ASP A 384 -28.53 -37.31 16.17
C ASP A 384 -27.56 -37.71 17.30
N ILE A 385 -27.08 -36.71 18.06
CA ILE A 385 -26.21 -36.87 19.22
C ILE A 385 -26.93 -36.33 20.45
N ARG A 386 -27.20 -37.20 21.41
CA ARG A 386 -27.96 -36.85 22.61
C ARG A 386 -27.11 -36.06 23.62
N PRO A 387 -27.75 -35.24 24.48
CA PRO A 387 -27.06 -34.57 25.58
C PRO A 387 -26.20 -35.52 26.43
N GLY A 388 -24.92 -35.20 26.58
CA GLY A 388 -23.96 -35.98 27.37
C GLY A 388 -23.47 -37.28 26.71
N GLU A 389 -23.94 -37.59 25.49
CA GLU A 389 -23.50 -38.74 24.74
C GLU A 389 -22.04 -38.56 24.26
N LYS A 390 -21.27 -39.65 24.32
CA LYS A 390 -19.90 -39.70 23.81
C LYS A 390 -19.87 -40.58 22.59
N ILE A 391 -19.60 -39.98 21.44
CA ILE A 391 -19.52 -40.68 20.16
C ILE A 391 -18.07 -40.81 19.70
N GLY A 392 -17.77 -41.89 18.99
CA GLY A 392 -16.50 -42.10 18.29
C GLY A 392 -16.73 -42.14 16.79
N LEU A 393 -16.11 -41.20 16.05
CA LEU A 393 -16.18 -41.17 14.59
C LEU A 393 -15.02 -41.99 14.01
N ILE A 394 -15.34 -43.16 13.43
CA ILE A 394 -14.38 -44.06 12.80
C ILE A 394 -14.60 -44.13 11.29
N GLY A 395 -13.52 -44.33 10.54
CA GLY A 395 -13.58 -44.45 9.09
C GLY A 395 -12.21 -44.19 8.44
N PRO A 396 -12.03 -44.54 7.16
CA PRO A 396 -10.77 -44.32 6.46
C PRO A 396 -10.40 -42.84 6.38
N SER A 397 -9.13 -42.53 6.10
CA SER A 397 -8.70 -41.15 5.84
C SER A 397 -9.50 -40.58 4.67
N GLY A 398 -9.89 -39.30 4.75
CA GLY A 398 -10.73 -38.65 3.73
C GLY A 398 -12.24 -38.93 3.83
N ALA A 399 -12.70 -39.80 4.74
CA ALA A 399 -14.14 -40.10 4.92
C ALA A 399 -14.99 -38.97 5.52
N GLY A 400 -14.50 -37.72 5.55
CA GLY A 400 -15.27 -36.57 6.06
C GLY A 400 -15.29 -36.36 7.59
N LYS A 401 -14.57 -37.17 8.38
CA LYS A 401 -14.55 -37.04 9.86
C LYS A 401 -14.19 -35.63 10.36
N SER A 402 -13.08 -35.06 9.89
CA SER A 402 -12.68 -33.70 10.26
C SER A 402 -13.61 -32.65 9.68
N THR A 403 -14.20 -32.92 8.52
CA THR A 403 -15.21 -32.06 7.88
C THR A 403 -16.44 -31.91 8.77
N LEU A 404 -16.93 -33.00 9.38
CA LEU A 404 -18.07 -32.97 10.29
C LEU A 404 -17.82 -32.04 11.49
N VAL A 405 -16.62 -32.11 12.08
CA VAL A 405 -16.21 -31.20 13.17
C VAL A 405 -16.13 -29.75 12.71
N ASN A 406 -15.55 -29.50 11.53
CA ASN A 406 -15.45 -28.15 10.95
C ASN A 406 -16.83 -27.54 10.66
N LEU A 407 -17.79 -28.35 10.21
CA LEU A 407 -19.17 -27.92 9.97
C LEU A 407 -19.91 -27.61 11.28
N LEU A 408 -19.72 -28.41 12.33
CA LEU A 408 -20.29 -28.14 13.65
C LEU A 408 -19.82 -26.81 14.25
N LEU A 409 -18.54 -26.44 14.00
CA LEU A 409 -17.96 -25.16 14.37
C LEU A 409 -18.35 -24.00 13.43
N ARG A 410 -19.15 -24.29 12.39
CA ARG A 410 -19.51 -23.40 11.29
C ARG A 410 -18.29 -22.67 10.72
N LEU A 411 -17.23 -23.43 10.42
CA LEU A 411 -16.08 -22.92 9.68
C LEU A 411 -16.36 -22.87 8.16
N TYR A 412 -17.38 -23.62 7.75
CA TYR A 412 -17.98 -23.65 6.42
C TYR A 412 -19.50 -23.69 6.58
N ASP A 413 -20.23 -23.06 5.68
CA ASP A 413 -21.68 -23.25 5.56
C ASP A 413 -21.96 -24.52 4.73
N VAL A 414 -23.07 -25.20 5.04
CA VAL A 414 -23.54 -26.38 4.31
C VAL A 414 -24.18 -25.99 2.99
N GLN A 415 -24.16 -26.87 1.97
CA GLN A 415 -24.86 -26.62 0.70
C GLN A 415 -26.31 -27.10 0.72
N GLY A 416 -26.61 -28.11 1.53
CA GLY A 416 -27.95 -28.67 1.75
C GLY A 416 -28.12 -29.11 3.20
N GLY A 417 -29.37 -29.19 3.65
CA GLY A 417 -29.70 -29.54 5.04
C GLY A 417 -29.41 -28.44 6.06
N ARG A 418 -29.27 -28.84 7.32
CA ARG A 418 -28.95 -27.93 8.44
C ARG A 418 -28.35 -28.67 9.63
N ILE A 419 -27.66 -27.91 10.49
CA ILE A 419 -27.09 -28.44 11.74
C ILE A 419 -27.73 -27.68 12.89
N LEU A 420 -28.28 -28.42 13.84
CA LEU A 420 -29.04 -27.89 14.97
C LEU A 420 -28.30 -28.18 16.29
N ILE A 421 -28.26 -27.19 17.19
CA ILE A 421 -27.85 -27.38 18.59
C ILE A 421 -29.03 -27.01 19.49
N ASP A 422 -29.53 -27.96 20.28
CA ASP A 422 -30.76 -27.82 21.07
C ASP A 422 -31.95 -27.29 20.23
N GLY A 423 -32.02 -27.71 18.95
CA GLY A 423 -33.05 -27.29 17.99
C GLY A 423 -32.84 -25.91 17.36
N GLN A 424 -31.78 -25.17 17.73
CA GLN A 424 -31.40 -23.91 17.09
C GLN A 424 -30.46 -24.18 15.92
N ASP A 425 -30.76 -23.64 14.75
CA ASP A 425 -29.89 -23.74 13.58
C ASP A 425 -28.64 -22.88 13.77
N ILE A 426 -27.46 -23.51 13.60
CA ILE A 426 -26.17 -22.83 13.76
C ILE A 426 -25.95 -21.73 12.71
N ALA A 427 -26.67 -21.78 11.58
CA ALA A 427 -26.63 -20.75 10.54
C ALA A 427 -27.33 -19.44 10.96
N GLU A 428 -28.25 -19.52 11.94
CA GLU A 428 -29.08 -18.40 12.38
C GLU A 428 -28.52 -17.66 13.61
N VAL A 429 -27.52 -18.24 14.29
CA VAL A 429 -26.88 -17.66 15.48
C VAL A 429 -25.52 -17.04 15.15
N SER A 430 -25.00 -16.19 16.03
CA SER A 430 -23.67 -15.61 15.82
C SER A 430 -22.55 -16.64 15.95
N GLN A 431 -21.59 -16.63 15.03
CA GLN A 431 -20.43 -17.54 15.02
C GLN A 431 -19.63 -17.48 16.33
N ALA A 432 -19.47 -16.28 16.89
CA ALA A 432 -18.76 -16.08 18.15
C ALA A 432 -19.45 -16.83 19.30
N SER A 433 -20.78 -16.74 19.40
CA SER A 433 -21.54 -17.44 20.44
C SER A 433 -21.51 -18.96 20.27
N LEU A 434 -21.56 -19.46 19.02
CA LEU A 434 -21.47 -20.89 18.72
C LEU A 434 -20.12 -21.47 19.18
N ARG A 435 -19.02 -20.85 18.75
CA ARG A 435 -17.66 -21.35 19.03
C ARG A 435 -17.29 -21.21 20.51
N ALA A 436 -17.83 -20.22 21.21
CA ALA A 436 -17.65 -20.09 22.67
C ALA A 436 -18.28 -21.24 23.47
N GLN A 437 -19.26 -21.96 22.91
CA GLN A 437 -19.92 -23.10 23.56
C GLN A 437 -19.28 -24.45 23.23
N ILE A 438 -18.29 -24.49 22.34
CA ILE A 438 -17.65 -25.73 21.87
C ILE A 438 -16.17 -25.71 22.22
N GLY A 439 -15.75 -26.58 23.14
CA GLY A 439 -14.34 -26.86 23.38
C GLY A 439 -13.78 -27.76 22.28
N MET A 440 -12.72 -27.33 21.60
CA MET A 440 -12.11 -28.10 20.51
C MET A 440 -10.61 -28.28 20.75
N ILE A 441 -10.13 -29.50 20.54
CA ILE A 441 -8.72 -29.86 20.59
C ILE A 441 -8.36 -30.34 19.18
N THR A 442 -7.45 -29.64 18.51
CA THR A 442 -6.96 -30.00 17.18
C THR A 442 -6.00 -31.18 17.23
N GLN A 443 -5.87 -31.89 16.10
CA GLN A 443 -4.86 -32.94 15.94
C GLN A 443 -3.44 -32.35 16.03
N ASP A 444 -3.17 -31.28 15.29
CA ASP A 444 -1.93 -30.52 15.39
C ASP A 444 -2.13 -29.38 16.38
N THR A 445 -1.48 -29.46 17.54
CA THR A 445 -1.54 -28.39 18.54
C THR A 445 -0.57 -27.29 18.16
N SER A 446 -1.08 -26.07 17.98
CA SER A 446 -0.27 -24.89 17.68
C SER A 446 -0.35 -23.92 18.84
N LEU A 447 0.80 -23.51 19.38
CA LEU A 447 0.89 -22.42 20.34
C LEU A 447 1.24 -21.13 19.60
N LEU A 448 0.58 -20.05 19.98
CA LEU A 448 0.99 -18.71 19.58
C LEU A 448 2.37 -18.43 20.20
N HIS A 449 3.21 -17.66 19.49
CA HIS A 449 4.53 -17.25 19.98
C HIS A 449 4.41 -16.17 21.08
N ARG A 450 3.87 -16.61 22.23
CA ARG A 450 3.53 -15.85 23.44
C ARG A 450 3.90 -16.70 24.66
N SER A 451 3.71 -16.17 25.86
CA SER A 451 3.91 -16.98 27.07
C SER A 451 2.93 -18.17 27.13
N ILE A 452 3.28 -19.22 27.88
CA ILE A 452 2.37 -20.36 28.12
C ILE A 452 1.07 -19.85 28.78
N ARG A 453 1.19 -18.94 29.73
CA ARG A 453 0.06 -18.28 30.39
C ARG A 453 -0.88 -17.62 29.38
N ASP A 454 -0.34 -16.84 28.44
CA ASP A 454 -1.16 -16.14 27.44
C ASP A 454 -1.83 -17.11 26.45
N ASN A 455 -1.20 -18.25 26.16
CA ASN A 455 -1.81 -19.30 25.35
C ASN A 455 -2.97 -19.99 26.10
N LEU A 456 -2.81 -20.27 27.39
CA LEU A 456 -3.88 -20.86 28.21
C LEU A 456 -5.06 -19.89 28.38
N LEU A 457 -4.77 -18.61 28.64
CA LEU A 457 -5.79 -17.56 28.77
C LEU A 457 -6.45 -17.22 27.43
N TYR A 458 -5.90 -17.64 26.28
CA TYR A 458 -6.54 -17.46 24.99
C TYR A 458 -7.95 -18.10 24.94
N GLY A 459 -8.14 -19.24 25.61
CA GLY A 459 -9.44 -19.91 25.67
C GLY A 459 -10.47 -19.20 26.57
N ARG A 460 -10.02 -18.46 27.59
CA ARG A 460 -10.86 -17.65 28.47
C ARG A 460 -10.05 -16.48 29.06
N PRO A 461 -10.02 -15.31 28.39
CA PRO A 461 -9.14 -14.20 28.78
C PRO A 461 -9.39 -13.68 30.20
N ASP A 462 -10.64 -13.74 30.66
CA ASP A 462 -11.05 -13.25 31.98
C ASP A 462 -10.93 -14.32 33.08
N ALA A 463 -10.25 -15.44 32.83
CA ALA A 463 -10.06 -16.48 33.83
C ALA A 463 -9.15 -15.99 34.97
N THR A 464 -9.56 -16.26 36.20
CA THR A 464 -8.75 -15.99 37.39
C THR A 464 -7.54 -16.93 37.46
N GLU A 465 -6.49 -16.52 38.17
CA GLU A 465 -5.30 -17.37 38.39
C GLU A 465 -5.67 -18.73 39.00
N ALA A 466 -6.64 -18.77 39.93
CA ALA A 466 -7.11 -20.02 40.52
C ALA A 466 -7.75 -20.96 39.47
N GLN A 467 -8.53 -20.42 38.53
CA GLN A 467 -9.12 -21.18 37.43
C GLN A 467 -8.07 -21.65 36.42
N LEU A 468 -7.06 -20.82 36.17
CA LEU A 468 -5.93 -21.18 35.32
C LEU A 468 -5.16 -22.37 35.90
N HIS A 469 -4.75 -22.30 37.17
CA HIS A 469 -4.07 -23.41 37.85
C HIS A 469 -4.91 -24.68 37.92
N GLU A 470 -6.22 -24.54 38.13
CA GLU A 470 -7.12 -25.71 38.11
C GLU A 470 -7.21 -26.35 36.72
N ALA A 471 -7.27 -25.55 35.65
CA ALA A 471 -7.24 -26.08 34.29
C ALA A 471 -5.93 -26.83 34.00
N VAL A 472 -4.80 -26.28 34.43
CA VAL A 472 -3.46 -26.90 34.29
C VAL A 472 -3.40 -28.23 35.04
N ARG A 473 -3.86 -28.30 36.30
CA ARG A 473 -3.93 -29.55 37.09
C ARG A 473 -4.83 -30.59 36.42
N ARG A 474 -6.01 -30.19 35.94
CA ARG A 474 -6.94 -31.10 35.24
C ARG A 474 -6.36 -31.64 33.93
N ALA A 475 -5.54 -30.85 33.26
CA ALA A 475 -4.80 -31.26 32.07
C ALA A 475 -3.51 -32.05 32.39
N ARG A 476 -3.12 -32.17 33.67
CA ARG A 476 -1.84 -32.73 34.13
C ARG A 476 -0.63 -32.05 33.47
N ALA A 477 -0.70 -30.73 33.35
CA ALA A 477 0.33 -29.90 32.75
C ALA A 477 1.13 -29.11 33.79
N ASP A 478 0.92 -29.37 35.09
CA ASP A 478 1.51 -28.65 36.22
C ASP A 478 2.99 -28.98 36.48
N GLU A 479 3.49 -30.08 35.92
CA GLU A 479 4.89 -30.52 36.03
C GLU A 479 5.78 -30.09 34.84
N PHE A 480 5.19 -29.52 33.77
CA PHE A 480 5.89 -29.02 32.58
C PHE A 480 6.17 -27.52 32.70
#